data_AF-A0A958XEP0-F1
#
_entry.id   AF-A0A958XEP0-F1
#
_cell.length_a   1.000
_cell.length_b   1.000
_cell.length_c   1.000
_cell.angle_alpha   90.00
_cell.angle_beta   90.00
_cell.angle_gamma   90.00
#
_symmetry.space_group_name_H-M   'P 1'
#
loop_
_entity.id
_entity.type
_entity.pdbx_description
1 polymer ?
#
loop_
_entity_poly.entity_id
_entity_poly.type
_entity_poly.pdbx_seq_one_letter_code
_entity_poly.pdbx_strand_id
1 'polypeptide(L)'
;MSNLEFIIELLDKTIWPITIFIILFLIRKPLKELMPLLKKAKISELELEFDRELAKAKEVAETGLLEGTGNWKVNLLELARNYPNTAILEAWKEIEDRTEKLLHKIEPELELDVPERYKKMQTVLSREEVIETKNVKVFNELRQIRNKVAHAKGYDLTQNQALGYISLAIPLIEYLEEKTAAL
;
A
#
# COMPACT_ATOMS: atom_id res chain seq x y z
N MET A 1 25.69 1.95 63.91
CA MET A 1 24.72 2.73 63.13
C MET A 1 23.46 2.83 63.95
N SER A 2 22.97 4.05 64.18
CA SER A 2 21.69 4.24 64.85
C SER A 2 20.56 3.82 63.90
N ASN A 3 19.44 3.33 64.44
CA ASN A 3 18.28 2.93 63.62
C ASN A 3 17.76 4.09 62.73
N LEU A 4 18.06 5.34 63.09
CA LEU A 4 17.73 6.55 62.33
C LEU A 4 18.58 6.71 61.06
N GLU A 5 19.87 6.38 61.13
CA GLU A 5 20.79 6.49 59.98
C GLU A 5 20.40 5.50 58.87
N PHE A 6 19.99 4.29 59.24
CA PHE A 6 19.55 3.27 58.28
C PHE A 6 18.25 3.67 57.56
N ILE A 7 17.32 4.32 58.27
CA ILE A 7 16.06 4.80 57.68
C ILE A 7 16.32 5.93 56.66
N ILE A 8 17.24 6.85 56.97
CA ILE A 8 17.61 7.94 56.07
C ILE A 8 18.29 7.40 54.81
N GLU A 9 19.25 6.49 54.96
CA GLU A 9 19.99 5.92 53.82
C GLU A 9 19.09 5.06 52.91
N LEU A 10 18.09 4.39 53.49
CA LEU A 10 17.09 3.62 52.75
C LEU A 10 16.14 4.54 51.97
N LEU A 11 15.67 5.63 52.59
CA LEU A 11 14.82 6.65 51.95
C LEU A 11 15.55 7.31 50.78
N ASP A 12 16.80 7.72 50.97
CA ASP A 12 17.58 8.42 49.94
C ASP A 12 17.74 7.58 48.66
N LYS A 13 17.84 6.25 48.81
CA LYS A 13 17.91 5.30 47.69
C LYS A 13 16.55 4.94 47.09
N THR A 14 15.45 5.04 47.84
CA THR A 14 14.10 4.66 47.36
C THR A 14 13.28 5.84 46.83
N ILE A 15 13.60 7.07 47.21
CA ILE A 15 12.91 8.27 46.73
C ILE A 15 12.95 8.36 45.20
N TRP A 16 14.12 8.17 44.57
CA TRP A 16 14.25 8.25 43.11
C TRP A 16 13.42 7.20 42.34
N PRO A 17 13.51 5.90 42.66
CA PRO A 17 12.66 4.87 42.05
C PRO A 17 11.17 5.15 42.23
N ILE A 18 10.74 5.54 43.43
CA ILE A 18 9.33 5.84 43.73
C ILE A 18 8.87 7.05 42.91
N THR A 19 9.70 8.08 42.82
CA THR A 19 9.39 9.28 42.04
C THR A 19 9.21 8.97 40.56
N ILE A 20 10.10 8.15 39.98
CA ILE A 20 9.98 7.68 38.58
C ILE A 20 8.69 6.88 38.38
N PHE A 21 8.34 5.98 39.31
CA PHE A 21 7.10 5.21 39.25
C PHE A 21 5.86 6.11 39.31
N ILE A 22 5.83 7.10 40.19
CA ILE A 22 4.74 8.07 40.31
C ILE A 22 4.60 8.89 39.03
N ILE A 23 5.71 9.36 38.47
CA ILE A 23 5.75 10.10 37.21
C ILE A 23 5.19 9.24 36.07
N LEU A 24 5.67 8.00 35.88
CA LEU A 24 5.14 7.07 34.89
C LEU A 24 3.64 6.81 35.08
N PHE A 25 3.20 6.67 36.33
CA PHE A 25 1.81 6.41 36.66
C PHE A 25 0.87 7.61 36.42
N LEU A 26 1.39 8.83 36.51
CA LEU A 26 0.66 10.06 36.16
C LEU A 26 0.60 10.25 34.64
N ILE A 27 1.71 10.01 33.92
CA ILE A 27 1.81 10.25 32.48
C ILE A 27 1.06 9.18 31.64
N ARG A 28 0.78 7.99 32.20
CA ARG A 28 0.07 6.92 31.48
C ARG A 28 -1.32 7.30 30.95
N LYS A 29 -2.02 8.21 31.63
CA LYS A 29 -3.34 8.71 31.20
C LYS A 29 -3.21 9.65 29.98
N PRO A 30 -2.45 10.76 30.04
CA PRO A 30 -2.29 11.65 28.90
C PRO A 30 -1.67 10.96 27.67
N LEU A 31 -0.76 9.98 27.85
CA LEU A 31 -0.24 9.19 26.72
C LEU A 31 -1.32 8.37 25.99
N LYS A 32 -2.31 7.84 26.71
CA LYS A 32 -3.44 7.12 26.09
C LYS A 32 -4.37 8.05 25.31
N GLU A 33 -4.51 9.28 25.77
CA GLU A 33 -5.34 10.31 25.12
C GLU A 33 -4.67 10.88 23.85
N LEU A 34 -3.33 10.88 23.78
CA LEU A 34 -2.58 11.27 22.59
C LEU A 34 -2.50 10.17 21.52
N MET A 35 -2.64 8.90 21.91
CA MET A 35 -2.66 7.75 21.00
C MET A 35 -3.66 7.89 19.83
N PRO A 36 -4.94 8.27 20.04
CA PRO A 36 -5.87 8.48 18.94
C PRO A 36 -5.50 9.66 18.04
N LEU A 37 -4.85 10.71 18.58
CA LEU A 37 -4.40 11.86 17.78
C LEU A 37 -3.23 11.47 16.87
N LEU A 38 -2.27 10.70 17.38
CA LEU A 38 -1.17 10.16 16.57
C LEU A 38 -1.68 9.19 15.48
N LYS A 39 -2.66 8.35 15.82
CA LYS A 39 -3.34 7.49 14.83
C LYS A 39 -4.05 8.31 13.77
N LYS A 40 -4.84 9.32 14.15
CA LYS A 40 -5.54 10.21 13.21
C LYS A 40 -4.59 11.00 12.32
N ALA A 41 -3.50 11.54 12.87
CA ALA A 41 -2.48 12.23 12.10
C ALA A 41 -1.82 11.31 11.07
N LYS A 42 -1.45 10.09 11.49
CA LYS A 42 -0.89 9.07 10.58
C LYS A 42 -1.88 8.61 9.51
N ILE A 43 -3.17 8.51 9.83
CA ILE A 43 -4.25 8.18 8.88
C ILE A 43 -4.43 9.31 7.86
N SER A 44 -4.47 10.57 8.32
CA SER A 44 -4.62 11.74 7.44
C SER A 44 -3.41 11.96 6.53
N GLU A 45 -2.21 11.71 7.03
CA GLU A 45 -0.98 11.73 6.22
C GLU A 45 -1.01 10.63 5.15
N LEU A 46 -1.50 9.43 5.50
CA LEU A 46 -1.68 8.33 4.56
C LEU A 46 -2.75 8.63 3.49
N GLU A 47 -3.87 9.27 3.86
CA GLU A 47 -4.89 9.74 2.91
C GLU A 47 -4.30 10.72 1.89
N LEU A 48 -3.57 11.73 2.37
CA LEU A 48 -2.91 12.73 1.53
C LEU A 48 -1.84 12.12 0.61
N GLU A 49 -1.06 11.16 1.12
CA GLU A 49 -0.10 10.42 0.30
C GLU A 49 -0.78 9.59 -0.78
N PHE A 50 -1.87 8.89 -0.44
CA PHE A 50 -2.62 8.07 -1.38
C PHE A 50 -3.21 8.93 -2.48
N ASP A 51 -3.84 10.05 -2.14
CA ASP A 51 -4.43 10.97 -3.10
C ASP A 51 -3.37 11.57 -4.03
N ARG A 52 -2.17 11.87 -3.50
CA ARG A 52 -1.01 12.32 -4.30
C ARG A 52 -0.50 11.23 -5.25
N GLU A 53 -0.34 9.99 -4.78
CA GLU A 53 0.11 8.88 -5.61
C GLU A 53 -0.89 8.55 -6.71
N LEU A 54 -2.18 8.59 -6.37
CA LEU A 54 -3.25 8.41 -7.35
C LEU A 54 -3.26 9.54 -8.38
N ALA A 55 -3.04 10.80 -7.96
CA ALA A 55 -2.93 11.93 -8.88
C ALA A 55 -1.73 11.79 -9.83
N LYS A 56 -0.57 11.35 -9.33
CA LYS A 56 0.60 11.07 -10.18
C LYS A 56 0.31 9.98 -11.20
N ALA A 57 -0.34 8.89 -10.76
CA ALA A 57 -0.67 7.79 -11.65
C ALA A 57 -1.70 8.22 -12.72
N LYS A 58 -2.63 9.12 -12.39
CA LYS A 58 -3.55 9.76 -13.36
C LYS A 58 -2.84 10.65 -14.36
N GLU A 59 -1.94 11.51 -13.90
CA GLU A 59 -1.15 12.41 -14.76
C GLU A 59 -0.35 11.61 -15.82
N VAL A 60 0.23 10.48 -15.43
CA VAL A 60 0.93 9.58 -16.35
C VAL A 60 -0.03 8.91 -17.34
N ALA A 61 -1.24 8.57 -16.88
CA ALA A 61 -2.21 7.81 -17.67
C ALA A 61 -3.05 8.66 -18.63
N GLU A 62 -3.29 9.95 -18.37
CA GLU A 62 -4.09 10.86 -19.22
C GLU A 62 -3.57 11.01 -20.68
N THR A 63 -2.40 10.46 -21.00
CA THR A 63 -1.82 10.43 -22.36
C THR A 63 -2.26 9.23 -23.23
N GLY A 64 -3.46 8.66 -22.97
CA GLY A 64 -4.13 7.75 -23.91
C GLY A 64 -4.69 6.48 -23.26
N LEU A 65 -5.76 6.61 -22.48
CA LEU A 65 -6.51 5.46 -21.99
C LEU A 65 -7.72 5.21 -22.90
N LEU A 66 -7.93 3.95 -23.25
CA LEU A 66 -9.16 3.48 -23.88
C LEU A 66 -10.13 3.01 -22.78
N GLU A 67 -11.40 3.33 -22.96
CA GLU A 67 -12.49 2.72 -22.21
C GLU A 67 -12.73 1.30 -22.72
N GLY A 68 -13.09 0.36 -21.85
CA GLY A 68 -13.46 -0.97 -22.32
C GLY A 68 -14.53 -1.63 -21.45
N THR A 69 -15.10 -2.73 -21.93
CA THR A 69 -16.46 -3.15 -21.63
C THR A 69 -16.58 -4.64 -21.23
N GLY A 70 -15.74 -5.10 -20.29
CA GLY A 70 -15.76 -6.48 -19.79
C GLY A 70 -16.58 -6.71 -18.51
N ASN A 71 -17.18 -7.91 -18.35
CA ASN A 71 -17.96 -8.31 -17.15
C ASN A 71 -17.13 -8.27 -15.84
N TRP A 72 -15.84 -8.59 -15.92
CA TRP A 72 -14.91 -8.50 -14.79
C TRP A 72 -14.69 -7.05 -14.31
N LYS A 73 -14.86 -6.05 -15.18
CA LYS A 73 -14.75 -4.63 -14.81
C LYS A 73 -15.89 -4.18 -13.93
N VAL A 74 -17.11 -4.63 -14.25
CA VAL A 74 -18.32 -4.33 -13.47
C VAL A 74 -18.14 -4.89 -12.06
N ASN A 75 -17.62 -6.12 -11.94
CA ASN A 75 -17.32 -6.73 -10.65
C ASN A 75 -16.26 -5.94 -9.85
N LEU A 76 -15.19 -5.46 -10.49
CA LEU A 76 -14.18 -4.62 -9.81
C LEU A 76 -14.74 -3.28 -9.34
N LEU A 77 -15.60 -2.64 -10.14
CA LEU A 77 -16.25 -1.39 -9.76
C LEU A 77 -17.25 -1.59 -8.61
N GLU A 78 -17.97 -2.71 -8.58
CA GLU A 78 -18.85 -3.08 -7.48
C GLU A 78 -18.06 -3.38 -6.20
N LEU A 79 -16.97 -4.14 -6.32
CA LEU A 79 -16.03 -4.36 -5.22
C LEU A 79 -15.47 -3.05 -4.70
N ALA A 80 -15.11 -2.08 -5.55
CA ALA A 80 -14.59 -0.80 -5.10
C ALA A 80 -15.61 0.02 -4.29
N ARG A 81 -16.91 -0.19 -4.52
CA ARG A 81 -17.99 0.47 -3.78
C ARG A 81 -18.23 -0.16 -2.41
N ASN A 82 -18.19 -1.49 -2.35
CA ASN A 82 -18.59 -2.24 -1.16
C ASN A 82 -17.40 -2.69 -0.29
N TYR A 83 -16.26 -2.96 -0.93
CA TYR A 83 -15.04 -3.52 -0.34
C TYR A 83 -13.76 -2.88 -0.96
N PRO A 84 -13.48 -1.59 -0.68
CA PRO A 84 -12.40 -0.82 -1.32
C PRO A 84 -11.03 -1.49 -1.33
N ASN A 85 -10.60 -2.01 -0.17
CA ASN A 85 -9.31 -2.70 -0.03
C ASN A 85 -9.26 -3.97 -0.88
N THR A 86 -10.33 -4.77 -0.86
CA THR A 86 -10.44 -6.00 -1.67
C THR A 86 -10.39 -5.68 -3.17
N ALA A 87 -11.06 -4.61 -3.60
CA ALA A 87 -11.07 -4.22 -5.01
C ALA A 87 -9.67 -3.91 -5.55
N ILE A 88 -8.83 -3.22 -4.78
CA ILE A 88 -7.44 -2.94 -5.16
C ILE A 88 -6.62 -4.23 -5.24
N LEU A 89 -6.78 -5.14 -4.29
CA LEU A 89 -6.07 -6.42 -4.29
C LEU A 89 -6.46 -7.28 -5.50
N GLU A 90 -7.75 -7.38 -5.79
CA GLU A 90 -8.25 -8.12 -6.95
C GLU A 90 -7.80 -7.47 -8.26
N ALA A 91 -7.90 -6.14 -8.40
CA ALA A 91 -7.44 -5.46 -9.61
C ALA A 91 -5.93 -5.61 -9.83
N TRP A 92 -5.12 -5.58 -8.76
CA TRP A 92 -3.69 -5.83 -8.89
C TRP A 92 -3.39 -7.27 -9.30
N LYS A 93 -4.13 -8.24 -8.76
CA LYS A 93 -4.00 -9.63 -9.16
C LYS A 93 -4.29 -9.80 -10.66
N GLU A 94 -5.33 -9.14 -11.16
CA GLU A 94 -5.65 -9.14 -12.58
C GLU A 94 -4.49 -8.57 -13.43
N ILE A 95 -3.83 -7.48 -12.99
CA ILE A 95 -2.63 -6.91 -13.64
C ILE A 95 -1.47 -7.92 -13.64
N GLU A 96 -1.19 -8.55 -12.49
CA GLU A 96 -0.11 -9.54 -12.35
C GLU A 96 -0.35 -10.72 -13.31
N ASP A 97 -1.57 -11.26 -13.36
CA ASP A 97 -1.90 -12.40 -14.21
C ASP A 97 -1.74 -12.09 -15.71
N ARG A 98 -2.10 -10.89 -16.19
CA ARG A 98 -1.85 -10.51 -17.60
C ARG A 98 -0.37 -10.27 -17.85
N THR A 99 0.33 -9.64 -16.91
CA THR A 99 1.77 -9.38 -17.05
C THR A 99 2.54 -10.69 -17.12
N GLU A 100 2.21 -11.65 -16.25
CA GLU A 100 2.80 -12.98 -16.25
C GLU A 100 2.59 -13.69 -17.58
N LYS A 101 1.35 -13.70 -18.09
CA LYS A 101 1.03 -14.26 -19.42
C LYS A 101 1.82 -13.61 -20.54
N LEU A 102 1.92 -12.27 -20.54
CA LEU A 102 2.68 -11.50 -21.52
C LEU A 102 4.15 -11.91 -21.49
N LEU A 103 4.75 -11.93 -20.30
CA LEU A 103 6.16 -12.24 -20.14
C LEU A 103 6.48 -13.69 -20.52
N HIS A 104 5.63 -14.66 -20.17
CA HIS A 104 5.83 -16.06 -20.59
C HIS A 104 5.68 -16.28 -22.09
N LYS A 105 4.94 -15.44 -22.82
CA LYS A 105 4.94 -15.49 -24.29
C LYS A 105 6.30 -15.10 -24.88
N ILE A 106 7.06 -14.27 -24.18
CA ILE A 106 8.30 -13.65 -24.68
C ILE A 106 9.50 -14.43 -24.21
N GLU A 107 9.51 -14.79 -22.93
CA GLU A 107 10.53 -15.59 -22.27
C GLU A 107 9.83 -16.78 -21.59
N PRO A 108 9.57 -17.89 -22.32
CA PRO A 108 8.85 -19.05 -21.78
C PRO A 108 9.51 -19.67 -20.55
N GLU A 109 10.83 -19.58 -20.44
CA GLU A 109 11.62 -20.10 -19.33
C GLU A 109 11.70 -19.13 -18.13
N LEU A 110 11.02 -17.98 -18.19
CA LEU A 110 11.06 -16.99 -17.12
C LEU A 110 10.45 -17.53 -15.83
N GLU A 111 11.28 -17.74 -14.80
CA GLU A 111 10.81 -18.16 -13.49
C GLU A 111 10.24 -16.97 -12.69
N LEU A 112 8.94 -16.99 -12.38
CA LEU A 112 8.27 -15.93 -11.61
C LEU A 112 7.85 -16.37 -10.19
N ASP A 113 8.06 -17.64 -9.84
CA ASP A 113 7.87 -18.18 -8.48
C ASP A 113 9.06 -17.84 -7.57
N VAL A 114 9.34 -16.55 -7.45
CA VAL A 114 10.46 -16.02 -6.66
C VAL A 114 9.98 -14.95 -5.68
N PRO A 115 10.67 -14.78 -4.54
CA PRO A 115 10.48 -13.60 -3.71
C PRO A 115 10.58 -12.33 -4.56
N GLU A 116 9.64 -11.40 -4.36
CA GLU A 116 9.58 -10.14 -5.11
C GLU A 116 9.29 -10.29 -6.62
N ARG A 117 8.48 -11.29 -7.03
CA ARG A 117 8.03 -11.53 -8.42
C ARG A 117 7.73 -10.25 -9.22
N TYR A 118 7.07 -9.28 -8.59
CA TYR A 118 6.70 -8.01 -9.19
C TYR A 118 7.89 -7.12 -9.61
N LYS A 119 9.03 -7.18 -8.91
CA LYS A 119 10.25 -6.46 -9.31
C LYS A 119 10.86 -7.12 -10.54
N LYS A 120 10.88 -8.46 -10.58
CA LYS A 120 11.35 -9.21 -11.74
C LYS A 120 10.49 -8.89 -12.97
N MET A 121 9.16 -8.91 -12.82
CA MET A 121 8.23 -8.49 -13.85
C MET A 121 8.54 -7.06 -14.36
N GLN A 122 8.71 -6.09 -13.45
CA GLN A 122 9.07 -4.72 -13.81
C GLN A 122 10.38 -4.64 -14.61
N THR A 123 11.42 -5.36 -14.18
CA THR A 123 12.72 -5.37 -14.85
C THR A 123 12.61 -5.93 -16.26
N VAL A 124 11.89 -7.05 -16.44
CA VAL A 124 11.73 -7.67 -17.75
C VAL A 124 10.87 -6.78 -18.67
N LEU A 125 9.75 -6.23 -18.18
CA LEU A 125 8.91 -5.30 -18.94
C LEU A 125 9.70 -4.06 -19.43
N SER A 126 10.65 -3.57 -18.61
CA SER A 126 11.49 -2.42 -18.99
C SER A 126 12.59 -2.80 -19.98
N ARG A 127 13.11 -4.04 -19.90
CA ARG A 127 14.22 -4.52 -20.72
C ARG A 127 13.78 -4.87 -22.14
N GLU A 128 12.64 -5.54 -22.26
CA GLU A 128 12.15 -6.06 -23.55
C GLU A 128 11.43 -4.97 -24.39
N GLU A 129 11.18 -3.78 -23.84
CA GLU A 129 10.46 -2.65 -24.48
C GLU A 129 9.08 -3.03 -25.08
N VAL A 130 8.48 -4.12 -24.59
CA VAL A 130 7.22 -4.72 -25.10
C VAL A 130 6.02 -3.82 -24.84
N ILE A 131 6.12 -3.02 -23.79
CA ILE A 131 5.13 -2.04 -23.38
C ILE A 131 5.78 -0.67 -23.30
N GLU A 132 4.98 0.36 -23.58
CA GLU A 132 5.45 1.74 -23.50
C GLU A 132 5.96 2.07 -22.10
N THR A 133 7.03 2.85 -22.00
CA THR A 133 7.63 3.30 -20.74
C THR A 133 6.61 3.96 -19.80
N LYS A 134 5.58 4.62 -20.34
CA LYS A 134 4.48 5.19 -19.55
C LYS A 134 3.69 4.11 -18.80
N ASN A 135 3.42 2.96 -19.43
CA ASN A 135 2.65 1.86 -18.85
C ASN A 135 3.48 1.09 -17.82
N VAL A 136 4.81 1.00 -18.01
CA VAL A 136 5.74 0.52 -16.97
C VAL A 136 5.66 1.41 -15.72
N LYS A 137 5.62 2.75 -15.90
CA LYS A 137 5.47 3.68 -14.78
C LYS A 137 4.13 3.49 -14.06
N VAL A 138 3.02 3.40 -14.79
CA VAL A 138 1.69 3.15 -14.21
C VAL A 138 1.67 1.83 -13.42
N PHE A 139 2.24 0.75 -13.97
CA PHE A 139 2.39 -0.53 -13.27
C PHE A 139 3.11 -0.34 -11.92
N ASN A 140 4.20 0.42 -11.90
CA ASN A 140 4.96 0.68 -10.68
C ASN A 140 4.20 1.51 -9.65
N GLU A 141 3.51 2.57 -10.06
CA GLU A 141 2.71 3.38 -9.14
C GLU A 141 1.57 2.55 -8.53
N LEU A 142 0.85 1.77 -9.34
CA LEU A 142 -0.22 0.88 -8.87
C LEU A 142 0.31 -0.22 -7.93
N ARG A 143 1.53 -0.71 -8.15
CA ARG A 143 2.21 -1.65 -7.26
C ARG A 143 2.47 -1.05 -5.88
N GLN A 144 2.99 0.18 -5.85
CA GLN A 144 3.30 0.87 -4.59
C GLN A 144 2.02 1.08 -3.78
N ILE A 145 0.97 1.54 -4.43
CA ILE A 145 -0.34 1.74 -3.81
C ILE A 145 -0.87 0.40 -3.24
N ARG A 146 -0.85 -0.69 -4.01
CA ARG A 146 -1.27 -2.02 -3.53
C ARG A 146 -0.44 -2.48 -2.32
N ASN A 147 0.87 -2.25 -2.32
CA ASN A 147 1.73 -2.63 -1.20
C ASN A 147 1.34 -1.87 0.08
N LYS A 148 1.03 -0.58 -0.03
CA LYS A 148 0.53 0.20 1.12
C LYS A 148 -0.77 -0.38 1.66
N VAL A 149 -1.72 -0.76 0.80
CA VAL A 149 -2.99 -1.40 1.20
C VAL A 149 -2.75 -2.73 1.91
N ALA A 150 -1.86 -3.57 1.39
CA ALA A 150 -1.53 -4.86 2.00
C ALA A 150 -0.85 -4.72 3.38
N HIS A 151 -0.06 -3.66 3.59
CA HIS A 151 0.64 -3.40 4.85
C HIS A 151 -0.16 -2.55 5.86
N ALA A 152 -1.16 -1.79 5.41
CA ALA A 152 -1.98 -0.93 6.25
C ALA A 152 -3.10 -1.71 6.96
N LYS A 153 -2.74 -2.68 7.81
CA LYS A 153 -3.70 -3.39 8.67
C LYS A 153 -4.45 -2.40 9.57
N GLY A 154 -5.72 -2.16 9.26
CA GLY A 154 -6.62 -1.26 10.00
C GLY A 154 -6.84 0.13 9.37
N TYR A 155 -6.46 0.31 8.11
CA TYR A 155 -6.88 1.45 7.30
C TYR A 155 -7.88 0.99 6.25
N ASP A 156 -9.10 1.50 6.32
CA ASP A 156 -10.13 1.27 5.32
C ASP A 156 -10.06 2.39 4.28
N LEU A 157 -9.61 2.05 3.08
CA LEU A 157 -9.63 2.98 1.96
C LEU A 157 -11.05 3.48 1.73
N THR A 158 -11.16 4.73 1.30
CA THR A 158 -12.46 5.25 0.86
C THR A 158 -12.85 4.63 -0.49
N GLN A 159 -14.15 4.57 -0.74
CA GLN A 159 -14.70 4.19 -2.03
C GLN A 159 -14.09 5.01 -3.18
N ASN A 160 -13.91 6.32 -3.01
CA ASN A 160 -13.35 7.19 -4.05
C ASN A 160 -11.91 6.85 -4.39
N GLN A 161 -11.11 6.51 -3.37
CA GLN A 161 -9.73 6.09 -3.53
C GLN A 161 -9.62 4.76 -4.27
N ALA A 162 -10.45 3.78 -3.92
CA ALA A 162 -10.51 2.51 -4.65
C ALA A 162 -11.00 2.70 -6.09
N LEU A 163 -12.07 3.47 -6.33
CA LEU A 163 -12.55 3.77 -7.69
C LEU A 163 -11.47 4.47 -8.53
N GLY A 164 -10.71 5.38 -7.91
CA GLY A 164 -9.54 6.00 -8.52
C GLY A 164 -8.50 4.98 -8.96
N TYR A 165 -8.12 4.06 -8.08
CA TYR A 165 -7.20 2.98 -8.42
C TYR A 165 -7.72 2.11 -9.58
N ILE A 166 -8.99 1.69 -9.50
CA ILE A 166 -9.64 0.85 -10.53
C ILE A 166 -9.65 1.57 -11.90
N SER A 167 -9.87 2.89 -11.92
CA SER A 167 -9.87 3.68 -13.16
C SER A 167 -8.54 3.67 -13.91
N LEU A 168 -7.43 3.40 -13.20
CA LEU A 168 -6.08 3.28 -13.78
C LEU A 168 -5.70 1.83 -14.05
N ALA A 169 -6.16 0.91 -13.19
CA ALA A 169 -5.87 -0.52 -13.33
C ALA A 169 -6.55 -1.11 -14.56
N ILE A 170 -7.81 -0.76 -14.81
CA ILE A 170 -8.59 -1.32 -15.92
C ILE A 170 -7.92 -1.10 -17.29
N PRO A 171 -7.53 0.13 -17.69
CA PRO A 171 -6.90 0.33 -18.99
C PRO A 171 -5.54 -0.35 -19.10
N LEU A 172 -4.76 -0.41 -18.01
CA LEU A 172 -3.49 -1.13 -18.01
C LEU A 172 -3.69 -2.64 -18.23
N ILE A 173 -4.71 -3.23 -17.59
CA ILE A 173 -5.08 -4.63 -17.77
C ILE A 173 -5.40 -4.91 -19.25
N GLU A 174 -6.22 -4.08 -19.87
CA GLU A 174 -6.60 -4.24 -21.27
C GLU A 174 -5.42 -4.08 -22.21
N TYR A 175 -4.56 -3.09 -21.95
CA TYR A 175 -3.35 -2.89 -22.72
C TYR A 175 -2.43 -4.11 -22.67
N LEU A 176 -2.24 -4.71 -21.49
CA LEU A 176 -1.44 -5.93 -21.34
C LEU A 176 -2.07 -7.12 -22.07
N GLU A 177 -3.40 -7.24 -22.04
CA GLU A 177 -4.14 -8.29 -22.76
C GLU A 177 -4.01 -8.13 -24.28
N GLU A 178 -4.16 -6.90 -24.80
CA GLU A 178 -3.96 -6.57 -26.22
C GLU A 178 -2.53 -6.91 -26.67
N LYS A 179 -1.52 -6.49 -25.89
CA LYS A 179 -0.11 -6.82 -26.18
C LYS A 179 0.17 -8.31 -26.17
N THR A 180 -0.47 -9.04 -25.26
CA THR A 180 -0.36 -10.50 -25.22
C THR A 180 -1.00 -11.13 -26.44
N ALA A 181 -2.14 -10.62 -26.92
CA ALA A 181 -2.82 -11.13 -28.10
C ALA A 181 -2.07 -10.81 -29.42
N ALA A 182 -1.29 -9.74 -29.45
CA ALA A 182 -0.51 -9.31 -30.61
C ALA A 182 0.80 -10.10 -30.83
N LEU A 183 1.26 -10.86 -29.84
CA LEU A 183 2.42 -11.76 -29.91
C LEU A 183 2.01 -13.18 -30.33
#